data_AF-A0A7Y5CU24-F1
#
_entry.id   AF-A0A7Y5CU24-F1
#
_cell.length_a   1.000
_cell.length_b   1.000
_cell.length_c   1.000
_cell.angle_alpha   90.00
_cell.angle_beta   90.00
_cell.angle_gamma   90.00
#
_symmetry.space_group_name_H-M   'P 1'
#
loop_
_entity.id
_entity.type
_entity.pdbx_description
1 polymer ?
#
loop_
_entity_poly.entity_id
_entity_poly.type
_entity_poly.pdbx_seq_one_letter_code
_entity_poly.pdbx_strand_id
1 'polypeptide(L)'
;MATAAGNQEYACIADLYDHVVPYRTRPDIEFYLAAARDCGGPVLEVGCGTGRILLPTARAGLDIVGLDSSPHMLQVCRQRLLDEPAAVRARVRLIEADMRSFALAQRFNLITLPFRPFQHLITVADQMSCLQTIHRHLAAEGRLILDLFNPSLAALVRDDVGQEIGDEPEFTTPDGRRVIRRHKIVARDHANQVNQVELIYYVTHPEGREERLVQAFP
;
A
#
# COMPACT_ATOMS: atom_id res chain seq x y z
N MET A 1 -9.70 16.98 14.49
CA MET A 1 -9.27 17.17 13.09
C MET A 1 -7.89 16.55 12.94
N ALA A 2 -7.83 15.22 12.75
CA ALA A 2 -6.59 14.54 12.40
C ALA A 2 -6.31 14.84 10.92
N THR A 3 -5.37 15.75 10.66
CA THR A 3 -4.83 15.98 9.33
C THR A 3 -4.29 14.66 8.82
N ALA A 4 -4.75 14.23 7.64
CA ALA A 4 -4.34 13.00 7.00
C ALA A 4 -2.81 12.95 6.92
N ALA A 5 -2.22 12.04 7.70
CA ALA A 5 -0.77 11.91 7.85
C ALA A 5 -0.08 11.37 6.58
N GLY A 6 -0.84 11.01 5.54
CA GLY A 6 -0.34 10.37 4.32
C GLY A 6 0.58 11.22 3.42
N ASN A 7 0.65 12.55 3.57
CA ASN A 7 1.45 13.38 2.66
C ASN A 7 2.95 13.42 2.97
N GLN A 8 3.36 13.24 4.24
CA GLN A 8 4.79 13.26 4.61
C GLN A 8 5.36 11.87 4.93
N GLU A 9 4.51 10.93 5.36
CA GLU A 9 4.93 9.61 5.89
C GLU A 9 5.76 8.77 4.91
N TYR A 10 5.56 8.90 3.59
CA TYR A 10 6.24 8.06 2.60
C TYR A 10 7.36 8.78 1.83
N ALA A 11 7.55 10.09 2.02
CA ALA A 11 8.46 10.87 1.20
C ALA A 11 9.92 10.36 1.26
N CYS A 12 10.38 9.90 2.43
CA CYS A 12 11.76 9.43 2.63
C CYS A 12 11.98 7.94 2.30
N ILE A 13 10.92 7.16 2.04
CA ILE A 13 11.02 5.70 1.85
C ILE A 13 10.34 5.16 0.60
N ALA A 14 9.65 6.00 -0.18
CA ALA A 14 8.92 5.57 -1.37
C ALA A 14 9.83 4.85 -2.39
N ASP A 15 11.09 5.30 -2.51
CA ASP A 15 12.10 4.68 -3.37
C ASP A 15 12.64 3.35 -2.80
N LEU A 16 12.56 3.14 -1.49
CA LEU A 16 12.95 1.89 -0.82
C LEU A 16 11.83 0.83 -0.84
N TYR A 17 10.57 1.27 -0.90
CA TYR A 17 9.38 0.45 -0.71
C TYR A 17 9.38 -0.81 -1.59
N ASP A 18 9.74 -0.67 -2.87
CA ASP A 18 9.71 -1.76 -3.84
C ASP A 18 10.89 -2.74 -3.73
N HIS A 19 11.93 -2.36 -2.99
CA HIS A 19 13.13 -3.18 -2.79
C HIS A 19 13.05 -4.03 -1.52
N VAL A 20 12.11 -3.69 -0.63
CA VAL A 20 11.77 -4.51 0.51
C VAL A 20 11.41 -5.93 0.06
N VAL A 21 12.19 -6.91 0.52
CA VAL A 21 12.07 -8.30 0.06
C VAL A 21 10.67 -8.87 0.30
N PRO A 22 10.08 -8.81 1.52
CA PRO A 22 8.72 -9.34 1.73
C PRO A 22 7.63 -8.70 0.86
N TYR A 23 7.83 -7.45 0.40
CA TYR A 23 6.86 -6.75 -0.44
C TYR A 23 7.04 -7.17 -1.90
N ARG A 24 8.29 -7.25 -2.34
CA ARG A 24 8.67 -7.62 -3.71
C ARG A 24 8.36 -9.08 -4.04
N THR A 25 8.56 -10.00 -3.10
CA THR A 25 8.39 -11.45 -3.35
C THR A 25 7.01 -11.99 -2.95
N ARG A 26 6.06 -11.10 -2.61
CA ARG A 26 4.72 -11.51 -2.20
C ARG A 26 4.00 -12.24 -3.35
N PRO A 27 3.53 -13.48 -3.15
CA PRO A 27 2.97 -14.30 -4.22
C PRO A 27 1.46 -14.08 -4.40
N ASP A 28 1.00 -12.84 -4.35
CA ASP A 28 -0.44 -12.47 -4.39
C ASP A 28 -0.88 -11.82 -5.71
N ILE A 29 0.05 -11.51 -6.64
CA ILE A 29 -0.28 -10.87 -7.92
C ILE A 29 -1.31 -11.68 -8.72
N GLU A 30 -1.09 -12.98 -8.91
CA GLU A 30 -1.99 -13.82 -9.70
C GLU A 30 -3.39 -13.93 -9.08
N PHE A 31 -3.52 -13.82 -7.75
CA PHE A 31 -4.82 -13.82 -7.08
C PHE A 31 -5.66 -12.62 -7.53
N TYR A 32 -5.07 -11.42 -7.52
CA TYR A 32 -5.77 -10.21 -7.96
C TYR A 32 -6.01 -10.20 -9.48
N LEU A 33 -5.06 -10.71 -10.27
CA LEU A 33 -5.22 -10.83 -11.73
C LEU A 33 -6.35 -11.80 -12.11
N ALA A 34 -6.45 -12.95 -11.43
CA ALA A 34 -7.52 -13.91 -11.66
C ALA A 34 -8.89 -13.26 -11.33
N ALA A 35 -9.01 -12.60 -10.18
CA ALA A 35 -10.23 -11.89 -9.81
C ALA A 35 -10.59 -10.79 -10.84
N ALA A 36 -9.60 -10.05 -11.33
CA ALA A 36 -9.80 -9.00 -12.31
C ALA A 36 -10.28 -9.54 -13.67
N ARG A 37 -9.71 -10.66 -14.13
CA ARG A 37 -10.14 -11.38 -15.34
C ARG A 37 -11.58 -11.90 -15.19
N ASP A 38 -11.90 -12.53 -14.06
CA ASP A 38 -13.23 -13.07 -13.78
C ASP A 38 -14.31 -11.98 -13.76
N CYS A 39 -13.99 -10.78 -13.28
CA CYS A 39 -14.92 -9.66 -13.21
C CYS A 39 -14.99 -8.82 -14.51
N GLY A 40 -14.06 -9.05 -15.46
CA GLY A 40 -14.03 -8.38 -16.76
C GLY A 40 -13.71 -6.88 -16.78
N GLY A 41 -13.39 -6.28 -15.62
CA GLY A 41 -13.19 -4.83 -15.48
C GLY A 41 -14.46 -3.99 -15.69
N PRO A 42 -14.43 -2.67 -15.46
CA PRO A 42 -13.27 -1.89 -15.03
C PRO A 42 -12.91 -2.16 -13.56
N VAL A 43 -11.61 -2.04 -13.25
CA VAL A 43 -11.05 -2.29 -11.92
C VAL A 43 -10.68 -0.97 -11.22
N LEU A 44 -10.88 -0.90 -9.91
CA LEU A 44 -10.31 0.14 -9.04
C LEU A 44 -9.37 -0.51 -8.02
N GLU A 45 -8.14 -0.03 -7.95
CA GLU A 45 -7.22 -0.34 -6.85
C GLU A 45 -7.12 0.87 -5.94
N VAL A 46 -7.57 0.72 -4.68
CA VAL A 46 -7.52 1.76 -3.65
C VAL A 46 -6.28 1.51 -2.78
N GLY A 47 -5.45 2.53 -2.62
CA GLY A 47 -4.09 2.40 -2.08
C GLY A 47 -3.13 1.73 -3.06
N CYS A 48 -3.14 2.15 -4.34
CA CYS A 48 -2.36 1.50 -5.40
C CYS A 48 -0.83 1.68 -5.27
N GLY A 49 -0.38 2.60 -4.41
CA GLY A 49 1.02 2.84 -4.12
C GLY A 49 1.86 3.03 -5.38
N THR A 50 2.93 2.23 -5.49
CA THR A 50 3.89 2.22 -6.61
C THR A 50 3.43 1.34 -7.80
N GLY A 51 2.20 0.84 -7.78
CA GLY A 51 1.57 0.12 -8.88
C GLY A 51 1.86 -1.39 -8.94
N ARG A 52 2.16 -2.03 -7.80
CA ARG A 52 2.56 -3.45 -7.72
C ARG A 52 1.50 -4.41 -8.30
N ILE A 53 0.23 -4.16 -8.07
CA ILE A 53 -0.90 -4.94 -8.64
C ILE A 53 -1.48 -4.25 -9.88
N LEU A 54 -1.49 -2.91 -9.86
CA LEU A 54 -2.03 -2.09 -10.94
C LEU A 54 -1.37 -2.33 -12.29
N LEU A 55 -0.03 -2.32 -12.34
CA LEU A 55 0.71 -2.48 -13.59
C LEU A 55 0.52 -3.88 -14.19
N PRO A 56 0.65 -4.99 -13.44
CA PRO A 56 0.26 -6.31 -13.93
C PRO A 56 -1.18 -6.37 -14.46
N THR A 57 -2.13 -5.71 -13.79
CA THR A 57 -3.55 -5.71 -14.21
C THR A 57 -3.72 -5.03 -15.57
N ALA A 58 -3.07 -3.88 -15.77
CA ALA A 58 -3.05 -3.19 -17.06
C ALA A 58 -2.35 -4.01 -18.15
N ARG A 59 -1.22 -4.66 -17.83
CA ARG A 59 -0.49 -5.57 -18.73
C ARG A 59 -1.33 -6.78 -19.16
N ALA A 60 -2.24 -7.24 -18.29
CA ALA A 60 -3.21 -8.29 -18.60
C ALA A 60 -4.36 -7.82 -19.52
N GLY A 61 -4.35 -6.55 -19.96
CA GLY A 61 -5.30 -6.00 -20.92
C GLY A 61 -6.56 -5.41 -20.31
N LEU A 62 -6.61 -5.22 -18.98
CA LEU A 62 -7.77 -4.71 -18.26
C LEU A 62 -7.62 -3.21 -17.97
N ASP A 63 -8.72 -2.47 -18.07
CA ASP A 63 -8.75 -1.05 -17.67
C ASP A 63 -8.81 -0.94 -16.15
N ILE A 64 -7.87 -0.17 -15.59
CA ILE A 64 -7.73 -0.01 -14.15
C ILE A 64 -7.51 1.45 -13.76
N VAL A 65 -8.18 1.84 -12.68
CA VAL A 65 -7.93 3.09 -11.97
C VAL A 65 -7.17 2.77 -10.70
N GLY A 66 -6.04 3.46 -10.47
CA GLY A 66 -5.32 3.45 -9.21
C GLY A 66 -5.61 4.72 -8.43
N LEU A 67 -5.96 4.56 -7.17
CA LEU A 67 -6.17 5.65 -6.22
C LEU A 67 -5.16 5.51 -5.09
N ASP A 68 -4.45 6.58 -4.75
CA ASP A 68 -3.62 6.64 -3.55
C ASP A 68 -3.65 8.06 -2.95
N SER A 69 -3.49 8.19 -1.64
CA SER A 69 -3.42 9.51 -1.00
C SER A 69 -2.02 10.10 -1.03
N SER A 70 -0.99 9.29 -1.29
CA SER A 70 0.40 9.73 -1.30
C SER A 70 0.85 10.20 -2.70
N PRO A 71 1.12 11.50 -2.89
CA PRO A 71 1.64 12.00 -4.16
C PRO A 71 3.00 11.40 -4.51
N HIS A 72 3.81 11.03 -3.50
CA HIS A 72 5.12 10.42 -3.68
C HIS A 72 5.02 8.99 -4.23
N MET A 73 4.13 8.16 -3.68
CA MET A 73 3.89 6.80 -4.22
C MET A 73 3.34 6.86 -5.65
N LEU A 74 2.40 7.77 -5.91
CA LEU A 74 1.87 8.00 -7.25
C LEU A 74 2.94 8.47 -8.22
N GLN A 75 3.91 9.28 -7.78
CA GLN A 75 5.03 9.70 -8.61
C GLN A 75 5.90 8.51 -9.04
N VAL A 76 6.21 7.60 -8.13
CA VAL A 76 6.93 6.34 -8.46
C VAL A 76 6.10 5.50 -9.44
N CYS A 77 4.79 5.35 -9.19
CA CYS A 77 3.90 4.62 -10.09
C CYS A 77 3.86 5.24 -11.50
N ARG A 78 3.81 6.59 -11.61
CA ARG A 78 3.85 7.31 -12.88
C ARG A 78 5.17 7.05 -13.62
N GLN A 79 6.30 7.10 -12.91
CA GLN A 79 7.61 6.84 -13.51
C GLN A 79 7.69 5.43 -14.10
N ARG A 80 7.22 4.42 -13.37
CA ARG A 80 7.14 3.04 -13.86
C ARG A 80 6.19 2.89 -15.04
N LEU A 81 5.08 3.61 -15.02
CA LEU A 81 4.13 3.62 -16.11
C LEU A 81 4.77 4.16 -17.40
N LEU A 82 5.71 5.12 -17.33
CA LEU A 82 6.42 5.63 -18.51
C LEU A 82 7.23 4.53 -19.23
N ASP A 83 7.73 3.55 -18.49
CA ASP A 83 8.50 2.42 -19.02
C ASP A 83 7.61 1.35 -19.68
N GLU A 84 6.28 1.43 -19.51
CA GLU A 84 5.33 0.51 -20.13
C GLU A 84 5.04 0.85 -21.61
N PRO A 85 4.68 -0.15 -22.44
CA PRO A 85 4.15 0.10 -23.78
C PRO A 85 2.93 1.02 -23.78
N ALA A 86 2.77 1.84 -24.82
CA ALA A 86 1.67 2.80 -24.93
C ALA A 86 0.28 2.16 -24.75
N ALA A 87 0.09 0.93 -25.25
CA ALA A 87 -1.15 0.18 -25.10
C ALA A 87 -1.48 -0.18 -23.63
N VAL A 88 -0.46 -0.42 -22.80
CA VAL A 88 -0.62 -0.66 -21.36
C VAL A 88 -0.90 0.66 -20.63
N ARG A 89 -0.15 1.71 -20.96
CA ARG A 89 -0.34 3.05 -20.37
C ARG A 89 -1.75 3.59 -20.58
N ALA A 90 -2.32 3.37 -21.77
CA ALA A 90 -3.67 3.80 -22.11
C ALA A 90 -4.77 3.18 -21.22
N ARG A 91 -4.48 2.09 -20.51
CA ARG A 91 -5.43 1.40 -19.62
C ARG A 91 -5.41 1.88 -18.18
N VAL A 92 -4.45 2.72 -17.83
CA VAL A 92 -4.22 3.17 -16.45
C VAL A 92 -4.67 4.61 -16.27
N ARG A 93 -5.48 4.85 -15.25
CA ARG A 93 -5.71 6.20 -14.70
C ARG A 93 -5.27 6.25 -13.25
N LEU A 94 -4.38 7.19 -12.91
CA LEU A 94 -3.94 7.41 -11.53
C LEU A 94 -4.64 8.63 -10.95
N ILE A 95 -5.11 8.53 -9.70
CA ILE A 95 -5.86 9.56 -8.99
C ILE A 95 -5.28 9.73 -7.60
N GLU A 96 -4.96 10.97 -7.25
CA GLU A 96 -4.66 11.35 -5.87
C GLU A 96 -5.96 11.63 -5.14
N ALA A 97 -6.32 10.80 -4.16
CA ALA A 97 -7.53 10.97 -3.37
C ALA A 97 -7.50 10.19 -2.05
N ASP A 98 -8.35 10.61 -1.12
CA ASP A 98 -8.60 9.90 0.13
C ASP A 98 -9.61 8.76 -0.06
N MET A 99 -9.28 7.56 0.40
CA MET A 99 -10.13 6.36 0.30
C MET A 99 -11.47 6.49 1.03
N ARG A 100 -11.59 7.44 1.98
CA ARG A 100 -12.81 7.69 2.75
C ARG A 100 -13.86 8.46 1.95
N SER A 101 -13.46 9.28 0.96
CA SER A 101 -14.38 10.26 0.37
C SER A 101 -14.19 10.53 -1.13
N PHE A 102 -13.47 9.69 -1.87
CA PHE A 102 -13.35 9.85 -3.32
C PHE A 102 -14.71 9.79 -4.04
N ALA A 103 -14.80 10.47 -5.17
CA ALA A 103 -15.99 10.50 -6.02
C ALA A 103 -15.58 10.42 -7.49
N LEU A 104 -15.89 9.29 -8.13
CA LEU A 104 -15.61 9.03 -9.53
C LEU A 104 -16.93 8.87 -10.28
N ALA A 105 -17.03 9.45 -11.47
CA ALA A 105 -18.19 9.34 -12.35
C ALA A 105 -18.25 7.97 -13.07
N GLN A 106 -17.88 6.89 -12.39
CA GLN A 106 -17.87 5.52 -12.91
C GLN A 106 -18.05 4.50 -11.79
N ARG A 107 -18.62 3.34 -12.15
CA ARG A 107 -18.71 2.16 -11.28
C ARG A 107 -17.75 1.08 -11.74
N PHE A 108 -17.40 0.17 -10.84
CA PHE A 108 -16.39 -0.86 -11.05
C PHE A 108 -16.96 -2.25 -10.79
N ASN A 109 -16.54 -3.21 -11.61
CA ASN A 109 -16.87 -4.62 -11.40
C ASN A 109 -15.99 -5.25 -10.32
N LEU A 110 -14.81 -4.67 -10.08
CA LEU A 110 -13.90 -5.09 -9.03
C LEU A 110 -13.25 -3.87 -8.37
N ILE A 111 -13.29 -3.82 -7.04
CA ILE A 111 -12.52 -2.88 -6.22
C ILE A 111 -11.60 -3.68 -5.31
N THR A 112 -10.30 -3.37 -5.30
CA THR A 112 -9.30 -4.07 -4.50
C THR A 112 -8.56 -3.11 -3.56
N LEU A 113 -8.18 -3.62 -2.38
CA LEU A 113 -7.28 -2.96 -1.43
C LEU A 113 -6.13 -3.93 -1.08
N PRO A 114 -5.17 -4.17 -2.00
CA PRO A 114 -4.10 -5.13 -1.80
C PRO A 114 -3.11 -4.65 -0.76
N PHE A 115 -2.62 -5.56 0.08
CA PHE A 115 -1.55 -5.29 1.06
C PHE A 115 -1.90 -4.24 2.13
N ARG A 116 -3.15 -4.32 2.64
CA ARG A 116 -3.63 -3.64 3.86
C ARG A 116 -3.81 -2.10 3.86
N PRO A 117 -4.10 -1.40 2.73
CA PRO A 117 -4.48 0.02 2.76
C PRO A 117 -5.61 0.33 3.74
N PHE A 118 -6.59 -0.57 3.85
CA PHE A 118 -7.74 -0.42 4.75
C PHE A 118 -7.35 -0.29 6.23
N GLN A 119 -6.22 -0.88 6.65
CA GLN A 119 -5.77 -0.87 8.04
C GLN A 119 -5.09 0.43 8.47
N HIS A 120 -4.87 1.38 7.55
CA HIS A 120 -4.51 2.75 7.92
C HIS A 120 -5.70 3.55 8.49
N LEU A 121 -6.93 3.04 8.36
CA LEU A 121 -8.13 3.62 8.97
C LEU A 121 -8.27 3.08 10.40
N ILE A 122 -7.74 3.82 11.37
CA ILE A 122 -7.68 3.41 12.79
C ILE A 122 -8.99 3.63 13.56
N THR A 123 -10.02 4.19 12.93
CA THR A 123 -11.34 4.38 13.55
C THR A 123 -12.42 3.64 12.78
N VAL A 124 -13.42 3.11 13.51
CA VAL A 124 -14.60 2.49 12.90
C VAL A 124 -15.34 3.49 12.00
N ALA A 125 -15.39 4.77 12.38
CA ALA A 125 -16.03 5.80 11.57
C ALA A 125 -15.34 5.97 10.20
N ASP A 126 -14.01 6.02 10.17
CA ASP A 126 -13.24 6.11 8.92
C ASP A 126 -13.39 4.85 8.08
N GLN A 127 -13.34 3.67 8.69
CA GLN A 127 -13.57 2.38 8.04
C GLN A 127 -14.95 2.31 7.38
N MET A 128 -16.00 2.71 8.11
CA MET A 128 -17.37 2.78 7.58
C MET A 128 -17.49 3.78 6.44
N SER A 129 -16.85 4.95 6.56
CA SER A 129 -16.82 5.96 5.49
C SER A 129 -16.19 5.41 4.20
N CYS A 130 -15.04 4.73 4.32
CA CYS A 130 -14.39 4.06 3.21
C CYS A 130 -15.28 2.99 2.57
N LEU A 131 -15.87 2.09 3.37
CA LEU A 131 -16.76 1.03 2.86
C LEU A 131 -18.00 1.61 2.17
N GLN A 132 -18.61 2.66 2.72
CA GLN A 132 -19.73 3.36 2.08
C GLN A 132 -19.32 4.00 0.75
N THR A 133 -18.13 4.62 0.71
CA THR A 133 -17.58 5.21 -0.51
C THR A 133 -17.30 4.15 -1.57
N ILE A 134 -16.68 3.03 -1.21
CA ILE A 134 -16.48 1.88 -2.09
C ILE A 134 -17.82 1.35 -2.62
N HIS A 135 -18.80 1.14 -1.72
CA HIS A 135 -20.12 0.64 -2.10
C HIS A 135 -20.83 1.54 -3.13
N ARG A 136 -20.71 2.87 -3.02
CA ARG A 136 -21.27 3.79 -4.03
C ARG A 136 -20.64 3.64 -5.41
N HIS A 137 -19.42 3.10 -5.51
CA HIS A 137 -18.68 2.91 -6.75
C HIS A 137 -18.68 1.45 -7.24
N LEU A 138 -19.28 0.51 -6.51
CA LEU A 138 -19.47 -0.85 -7.02
C LEU A 138 -20.60 -0.89 -8.06
N ALA A 139 -20.43 -1.69 -9.10
CA ALA A 139 -21.51 -2.16 -9.95
C ALA A 139 -22.46 -3.08 -9.15
N ALA A 140 -23.66 -3.36 -9.67
CA ALA A 140 -24.66 -4.17 -8.98
C ALA A 140 -24.12 -5.56 -8.58
N GLU A 141 -23.37 -6.20 -9.47
CA GLU A 141 -22.70 -7.49 -9.26
C GLU A 141 -21.18 -7.34 -8.99
N GLY A 142 -20.77 -6.13 -8.60
CA GLY A 142 -19.37 -5.80 -8.37
C GLY A 142 -18.83 -6.47 -7.10
N ARG A 143 -17.53 -6.77 -7.10
CA ARG A 143 -16.85 -7.40 -5.96
C ARG A 143 -15.90 -6.43 -5.27
N LEU A 144 -15.80 -6.55 -3.95
CA LEU A 144 -14.77 -5.93 -3.12
C LEU A 144 -13.82 -7.02 -2.61
N ILE A 145 -12.51 -6.78 -2.74
CA ILE A 145 -11.46 -7.61 -2.13
C ILE A 145 -10.63 -6.75 -1.19
N LEU A 146 -10.59 -7.14 0.09
CA LEU A 146 -9.76 -6.53 1.13
C LEU A 146 -8.67 -7.51 1.58
N ASP A 147 -7.42 -7.04 1.63
CA ASP A 147 -6.32 -7.76 2.28
C ASP A 147 -6.18 -7.24 3.72
N LEU A 148 -6.43 -8.10 4.70
CA LEU A 148 -6.36 -7.76 6.12
C LEU A 148 -5.36 -8.66 6.83
N PHE A 149 -4.68 -8.09 7.83
CA PHE A 149 -3.89 -8.86 8.78
C PHE A 149 -4.80 -9.78 9.60
N ASN A 150 -4.50 -11.08 9.61
CA ASN A 150 -5.11 -12.04 10.52
C ASN A 150 -4.33 -12.02 11.85
N PRO A 151 -4.91 -11.52 12.96
CA PRO A 151 -4.19 -11.37 14.21
C PRO A 151 -3.83 -12.72 14.85
N SER A 152 -2.59 -12.84 15.32
CA SER A 152 -2.15 -13.94 16.17
C SER A 152 -2.19 -13.50 17.63
N LEU A 153 -2.92 -14.23 18.47
CA LEU A 153 -2.98 -13.94 19.92
C LEU A 153 -1.59 -13.88 20.54
N ALA A 154 -0.70 -14.82 20.19
CA ALA A 154 0.67 -14.83 20.70
C ALA A 154 1.46 -13.57 20.31
N ALA A 155 1.20 -13.00 19.12
CA ALA A 155 1.81 -11.73 18.73
C ALA A 155 1.20 -10.54 19.48
N LEU A 156 -0.12 -10.56 19.71
CA LEU A 156 -0.83 -9.48 20.39
C LEU A 156 -0.49 -9.33 21.88
N VAL A 157 -0.12 -10.43 22.56
CA VAL A 157 0.23 -10.42 23.99
C VAL A 157 1.73 -10.36 24.27
N ARG A 158 2.57 -10.33 23.24
CA ARG A 158 4.03 -10.33 23.40
C ARG A 158 4.50 -9.03 24.07
N ASP A 159 5.40 -9.12 25.04
CA ASP A 159 6.00 -7.97 25.72
C ASP A 159 7.27 -7.49 25.01
N ASP A 160 7.10 -6.93 23.82
CA ASP A 160 8.18 -6.43 22.95
C ASP A 160 8.01 -4.94 22.60
N VAL A 161 7.16 -4.22 23.34
CA VAL A 161 6.97 -2.78 23.17
C VAL A 161 8.31 -2.06 23.40
N GLY A 162 8.64 -1.16 22.49
CA GLY A 162 9.90 -0.41 22.48
C GLY A 162 11.10 -1.17 21.89
N GLN A 163 10.98 -2.46 21.59
CA GLN A 163 12.07 -3.25 21.01
C GLN A 163 12.05 -3.17 19.48
N GLU A 164 13.22 -2.94 18.87
CA GLU A 164 13.37 -3.10 17.42
C GLU A 164 13.49 -4.57 17.07
N ILE A 165 12.57 -5.06 16.24
CA ILE A 165 12.44 -6.45 15.84
C ILE A 165 12.35 -6.59 14.32
N GLY A 166 12.54 -7.81 13.82
CA GLY A 166 12.39 -8.18 12.43
C GLY A 166 13.65 -8.81 11.87
N ASP A 167 13.50 -9.96 11.23
CA ASP A 167 14.59 -10.75 10.62
C ASP A 167 14.59 -10.62 9.10
N GLU A 168 14.11 -9.48 8.60
CA GLU A 168 14.04 -9.24 7.16
C GLU A 168 15.46 -9.18 6.56
N PRO A 169 15.68 -9.83 5.41
CA PRO A 169 16.99 -9.83 4.78
C PRO A 169 17.37 -8.43 4.34
N GLU A 170 18.67 -8.12 4.42
CA GLU A 170 19.25 -6.94 3.80
C GLU A 170 18.95 -6.95 2.29
N PHE A 171 18.70 -5.77 1.73
CA PHE A 171 18.58 -5.60 0.29
C PHE A 171 19.45 -4.45 -0.22
N THR A 172 19.76 -4.49 -1.51
CA THR A 172 20.54 -3.44 -2.19
C THR A 172 19.67 -2.74 -3.22
N THR A 173 19.64 -1.42 -3.18
CA THR A 173 18.96 -0.58 -4.17
C THR A 173 19.81 -0.46 -5.46
N PRO A 174 19.22 -0.04 -6.60
CA PRO A 174 19.96 0.09 -7.87
C PRO A 174 21.12 1.09 -7.83
N ASP A 175 21.06 2.10 -6.96
CA ASP A 175 22.12 3.09 -6.73
C ASP A 175 23.19 2.61 -5.73
N GLY A 176 23.12 1.34 -5.28
CA GLY A 176 24.13 0.70 -4.45
C GLY A 176 23.97 0.89 -2.94
N ARG A 177 22.88 1.52 -2.46
CA ARG A 177 22.61 1.58 -1.01
C ARG A 177 22.25 0.20 -0.50
N ARG A 178 22.85 -0.18 0.63
CA ARG A 178 22.49 -1.39 1.39
C ARG A 178 21.53 -1.00 2.49
N VAL A 179 20.44 -1.76 2.64
CA VAL A 179 19.35 -1.38 3.54
C VAL A 179 18.92 -2.56 4.41
N ILE A 180 18.88 -2.34 5.71
CA ILE A 180 18.28 -3.25 6.70
C ILE A 180 17.03 -2.58 7.25
N ARG A 181 15.88 -3.28 7.21
CA ARG A 181 14.63 -2.81 7.82
C ARG A 181 14.34 -3.52 9.14
N ARG A 182 14.00 -2.75 10.16
CA ARG A 182 13.41 -3.20 11.42
C ARG A 182 12.03 -2.58 11.60
N HIS A 183 11.24 -3.14 12.52
CA HIS A 183 10.01 -2.55 12.99
C HIS A 183 10.00 -2.50 14.51
N LYS A 184 9.26 -1.55 15.08
CA LYS A 184 9.13 -1.38 16.53
C LYS A 184 7.70 -0.98 16.85
N ILE A 185 7.09 -1.68 17.79
CA ILE A 185 5.81 -1.24 18.38
C ILE A 185 6.15 -0.23 19.47
N VAL A 186 5.78 1.03 19.27
CA VAL A 186 6.06 2.13 20.21
C VAL A 186 5.09 2.10 21.38
N ALA A 187 3.80 1.87 21.09
CA ALA A 187 2.74 1.80 22.06
C ALA A 187 1.60 0.92 21.54
N ARG A 188 0.81 0.39 22.48
CA ARG A 188 -0.42 -0.35 22.18
C ARG A 188 -1.60 0.28 22.89
N ASP A 189 -2.61 0.65 22.12
CA ASP A 189 -3.93 0.97 22.63
C ASP A 189 -4.80 -0.28 22.51
N HIS A 190 -4.86 -1.06 23.59
CA HIS A 190 -5.65 -2.29 23.62
C HIS A 190 -7.16 -2.05 23.54
N ALA A 191 -7.64 -0.88 24.00
CA ALA A 191 -9.06 -0.55 23.99
C ALA A 191 -9.55 -0.28 22.56
N ASN A 192 -8.77 0.50 21.81
CA ASN A 192 -9.07 0.82 20.41
C ASN A 192 -8.47 -0.18 19.42
N GLN A 193 -7.67 -1.14 19.91
CA GLN A 193 -6.97 -2.17 19.11
C GLN A 193 -6.01 -1.57 18.08
N VAL A 194 -5.30 -0.51 18.48
CA VAL A 194 -4.35 0.23 17.63
C VAL A 194 -2.93 0.04 18.16
N ASN A 195 -2.00 -0.23 17.24
CA ASN A 195 -0.57 -0.26 17.54
C ASN A 195 0.10 0.93 16.87
N GLN A 196 0.81 1.73 17.65
CA GLN A 196 1.72 2.72 17.09
C GLN A 196 3.00 2.01 16.68
N VAL A 197 3.35 2.09 15.39
CA VAL A 197 4.45 1.31 14.81
C VAL A 197 5.44 2.24 14.13
N GLU A 198 6.73 1.99 14.33
CA GLU A 198 7.80 2.57 13.53
C GLU A 198 8.38 1.51 12.60
N LEU A 199 8.49 1.83 11.31
CA LEU A 199 9.38 1.13 10.38
C LEU A 199 10.69 1.91 10.30
N ILE A 200 11.80 1.21 10.52
CA ILE A 200 13.12 1.80 10.70
C ILE A 200 14.04 1.24 9.63
N TYR A 201 14.63 2.11 8.83
CA TYR A 201 15.53 1.75 7.74
C TYR A 201 16.93 2.23 8.07
N TYR A 202 17.84 1.29 8.21
CA TYR A 202 19.27 1.55 8.31
C TYR A 202 19.85 1.47 6.91
N VAL A 203 20.31 2.61 6.39
CA VAL A 203 20.80 2.77 5.03
C VAL A 203 22.31 3.00 5.08
N THR A 204 23.08 2.15 4.43
CA THR A 204 24.52 2.34 4.19
C THR A 204 24.74 2.70 2.74
N HIS A 205 25.23 3.91 2.49
CA HIS A 205 25.52 4.41 1.16
C HIS A 205 26.86 3.88 0.61
N PRO A 206 27.06 3.87 -0.72
CA PRO A 206 28.31 3.41 -1.34
C PRO A 206 29.57 4.12 -0.81
N GLU A 207 29.46 5.41 -0.44
CA GLU A 207 30.56 6.19 0.14
C GLU A 207 30.83 5.88 1.63
N GLY A 208 30.08 4.97 2.24
CA GLY A 208 30.20 4.60 3.65
C GLY A 208 29.40 5.47 4.62
N ARG A 209 28.65 6.47 4.13
CA ARG A 209 27.71 7.24 4.96
C ARG A 209 26.58 6.34 5.43
N GLU A 210 26.23 6.43 6.71
CA GLU A 210 25.09 5.74 7.29
C GLU A 210 23.96 6.72 7.59
N GLU A 211 22.73 6.26 7.39
CA GLU A 211 21.51 7.03 7.63
C GLU A 211 20.45 6.14 8.29
N ARG A 212 19.68 6.73 9.22
CA ARG A 212 18.56 6.06 9.88
C ARG A 212 17.28 6.81 9.56
N LEU A 213 16.42 6.19 8.76
CA LEU A 213 15.11 6.72 8.39
C LEU A 213 14.04 6.05 9.24
N VAL A 214 13.09 6.82 9.74
CA VAL A 214 11.96 6.31 10.53
C VAL A 214 10.67 6.76 9.87
N GLN A 215 9.82 5.79 9.58
CA GLN A 215 8.44 6.00 9.21
C GLN A 215 7.57 5.59 10.40
N ALA A 216 6.86 6.54 11.00
CA ALA A 216 5.93 6.29 12.09
C ALA A 216 4.50 6.17 11.56
N PHE A 217 3.75 5.23 12.13
CA PHE A 217 2.32 5.03 11.90
C PHE A 217 1.58 5.19 13.22
N PRO A 218 0.42 5.89 13.22
CA PRO A 218 -0.43 6.04 14.38
C PRO A 218 -1.13 4.73 14.80
#